data_AF-A0A7H0SQP7-F1
#
_entry.id   AF-A0A7H0SQP7-F1
#
_cell.length_a   1.000
_cell.length_b   1.000
_cell.length_c   1.000
_cell.angle_alpha   90.00
_cell.angle_beta   90.00
_cell.angle_gamma   90.00
#
_symmetry.space_group_name_H-M   'P 1'
#
loop_
_entity.id
_entity.type
_entity.pdbx_description
1 polymer ?
#
loop_
_entity_poly.entity_id
_entity_poly.type
_entity_poly.pdbx_seq_one_letter_code
_entity_poly.pdbx_strand_id
1 'polypeptide(L)'
;MNQNTTPLFELPADPPGRHEKLLTRAIEAAEETGVIEEIDSAMISLALANAHALDKAEKMKNGPYAISSITGPYREVLTSLRMTPETRNNEANDELAQALAALDTAAPINTEA
;
A
#
# COMPACT_ATOMS: atom_id res chain seq x y z
N MET A 1 41.18 -2.50 14.69
CA MET A 1 40.36 -2.55 15.92
C MET A 1 38.91 -2.67 15.48
N ASN A 2 38.39 -3.90 15.40
CA ASN A 2 36.99 -4.13 15.02
C ASN A 2 36.14 -4.07 16.29
N GLN A 3 35.33 -3.02 16.42
CA GLN A 3 34.35 -2.90 17.49
C GLN A 3 33.19 -3.85 17.15
N ASN A 4 33.21 -5.05 17.71
CA ASN A 4 32.07 -5.96 17.72
C ASN A 4 31.00 -5.35 18.64
N THR A 5 30.11 -4.53 18.10
CA THR A 5 28.93 -4.03 18.80
C THR A 5 27.87 -5.12 18.88
N THR A 6 28.11 -6.15 19.69
CA THR A 6 27.04 -7.05 20.12
C THR A 6 26.18 -6.30 21.14
N PRO A 7 24.88 -6.08 20.89
CA PRO A 7 24.03 -5.37 21.83
C PRO A 7 23.94 -6.13 23.15
N LEU A 8 24.04 -5.42 24.27
CA LEU A 8 24.03 -5.99 25.62
C LEU A 8 22.68 -6.64 25.98
N PHE A 9 21.60 -6.27 25.28
CA PHE A 9 20.27 -6.85 25.43
C PHE A 9 19.60 -6.98 24.07
N GLU A 10 19.10 -8.18 23.77
CA GLU A 10 18.14 -8.40 22.69
C GLU A 10 16.75 -8.06 23.25
N LEU A 11 16.17 -6.95 22.80
CA LEU A 11 14.76 -6.67 23.07
C LEU A 11 13.93 -7.60 22.17
N PRO A 12 13.05 -8.43 22.73
CA PRO A 12 12.17 -9.24 21.90
C PRO A 12 11.33 -8.30 21.03
N ALA A 13 11.33 -8.53 19.72
CA ALA A 13 10.43 -7.83 18.82
C ALA A 13 8.99 -8.20 19.21
N ASP A 14 8.13 -7.20 19.39
CA ASP A 14 6.71 -7.43 19.58
C ASP A 14 6.18 -8.21 18.36
N PRO A 15 5.38 -9.26 18.54
CA PRO A 15 4.77 -9.94 17.42
C PRO A 15 3.82 -8.99 16.67
N PRO A 16 3.72 -9.11 15.33
CA PRO A 16 2.90 -8.21 14.53
C PRO A 16 1.44 -8.27 15.00
N GLY A 17 0.84 -7.09 15.14
CA GLY A 17 -0.55 -6.95 15.52
C GLY A 17 -1.52 -7.21 14.37
N ARG A 18 -2.77 -6.75 14.53
CA ARG A 18 -3.84 -6.98 13.57
C ARG A 18 -3.61 -6.15 12.30
N HIS A 19 -3.24 -4.88 12.44
CA HIS A 19 -3.03 -3.98 11.31
C HIS A 19 -1.81 -4.37 10.50
N GLU A 20 -0.71 -4.71 11.17
CA GLU A 20 0.50 -5.21 10.50
C GLU A 20 0.18 -6.43 9.64
N LYS A 21 -0.51 -7.45 10.20
CA LYS A 21 -0.89 -8.65 9.46
C LYS A 21 -1.78 -8.37 8.25
N LEU A 22 -2.72 -7.43 8.38
CA LEU A 22 -3.61 -7.07 7.28
C LEU A 22 -2.88 -6.32 6.18
N LEU A 23 -1.98 -5.41 6.55
CA LEU A 23 -1.17 -4.67 5.59
C LEU A 23 -0.20 -5.61 4.85
N THR A 24 0.49 -6.51 5.55
CA THR A 24 1.39 -7.49 4.92
C THR A 24 0.66 -8.32 3.86
N ARG A 25 -0.52 -8.87 4.19
CA ARG A 25 -1.34 -9.61 3.20
C ARG A 25 -1.73 -8.78 1.99
N ALA A 26 -2.00 -7.48 2.20
CA ALA A 26 -2.37 -6.59 1.12
C ALA A 26 -1.17 -6.22 0.23
N ILE A 27 0.02 -6.07 0.82
CA ILE A 27 1.28 -5.86 0.08
C ILE A 27 1.59 -7.10 -0.76
N GLU A 28 1.55 -8.30 -0.17
CA GLU A 28 1.78 -9.57 -0.88
C GLU A 28 0.86 -9.69 -2.11
N ALA A 29 -0.44 -9.44 -1.93
CA ALA A 29 -1.40 -9.46 -3.05
C ALA A 29 -1.11 -8.36 -4.10
N ALA A 30 -0.68 -7.18 -3.67
CA ALA A 30 -0.37 -6.08 -4.60
C ALA A 30 0.91 -6.35 -5.40
N GLU A 31 1.94 -6.93 -4.80
CA GLU A 31 3.16 -7.39 -5.44
C GLU A 31 2.87 -8.48 -6.48
N GLU A 32 2.02 -9.47 -6.15
CA GLU A 32 1.60 -10.53 -7.08
C GLU A 32 0.90 -9.97 -8.33
N THR A 33 0.19 -8.84 -8.20
CA THR A 33 -0.50 -8.18 -9.31
C THR A 33 0.32 -7.09 -10.00
N GLY A 34 1.55 -6.83 -9.55
CA GLY A 34 2.42 -5.79 -10.10
C GLY A 34 1.93 -4.35 -9.83
N VAL A 35 1.03 -4.15 -8.86
CA VAL A 35 0.54 -2.82 -8.45
C VAL A 35 1.60 -2.05 -7.68
N ILE A 36 2.47 -2.77 -6.98
CA ILE A 36 3.56 -2.23 -6.18
C ILE A 36 4.86 -2.84 -6.68
N GLU A 37 5.89 -2.01 -6.85
CA GLU A 37 7.21 -2.38 -7.34
C GLU A 37 8.29 -2.14 -6.28
N GLU A 38 9.52 -2.61 -6.53
CA GLU A 38 10.65 -2.42 -5.60
C GLU A 38 10.92 -0.94 -5.28
N ILE A 39 10.65 -0.04 -6.23
CA ILE A 39 10.81 1.41 -6.04
C ILE A 39 9.91 1.97 -4.93
N ASP A 40 8.81 1.28 -4.61
CA ASP A 40 7.86 1.67 -3.56
C ASP A 40 8.31 1.24 -2.16
N SER A 41 9.42 0.50 -2.03
CA SER A 41 9.91 -0.08 -0.76
C SER A 41 10.00 0.96 0.37
N ALA A 42 10.42 2.19 0.05
CA ALA A 42 10.47 3.27 1.03
C ALA A 42 9.08 3.62 1.57
N MET A 43 8.07 3.68 0.70
CA MET A 43 6.69 3.98 1.08
C MET A 43 6.04 2.79 1.80
N ILE A 44 6.33 1.56 1.38
CA ILE A 44 5.93 0.33 2.07
C ILE A 44 6.46 0.33 3.51
N SER A 45 7.72 0.72 3.72
CA SER A 45 8.30 0.80 5.07
C SER A 45 7.55 1.77 5.99
N LEU A 46 7.07 2.89 5.43
CA LEU A 46 6.28 3.87 6.17
C LEU A 46 4.87 3.34 6.46
N ALA A 47 4.25 2.61 5.53
CA ALA A 47 2.97 1.95 5.75
C ALA A 47 3.07 0.93 6.90
N LEU A 48 4.14 0.12 6.93
CA LEU A 48 4.41 -0.84 8.00
C LEU A 48 4.58 -0.16 9.36
N ALA A 49 5.32 0.96 9.41
CA ALA A 49 5.48 1.74 10.64
C ALA A 49 4.14 2.28 11.16
N ASN A 50 3.27 2.76 10.27
CA ASN A 50 1.93 3.24 10.63
C ASN A 50 1.01 2.10 11.10
N ALA A 51 1.05 0.93 10.46
CA ALA A 51 0.30 -0.24 10.88
C ALA A 51 0.72 -0.69 12.29
N HIS A 52 2.03 -0.74 12.55
CA HIS A 52 2.57 -1.04 13.87
C HIS A 52 2.16 -0.01 14.94
N ALA A 53 2.17 1.28 14.58
CA ALA A 53 1.71 2.35 15.46
C ALA A 53 0.22 2.22 15.82
N LEU A 54 -0.62 1.81 14.87
CA LEU A 54 -2.04 1.53 15.13
C LEU A 54 -2.23 0.34 16.07
N ASP A 55 -1.48 -0.74 15.88
CA ASP A 55 -1.51 -1.93 16.75
C ASP A 55 -1.08 -1.61 18.19
N LYS A 56 -0.13 -0.68 18.37
CA LYS A 56 0.24 -0.15 19.68
C LYS A 56 -0.86 0.75 20.24
N ALA A 57 -1.41 1.66 19.44
CA ALA A 57 -2.43 2.61 19.87
C ALA A 57 -3.71 1.92 20.37
N GLU A 58 -4.12 0.80 19.77
CA GLU A 58 -5.27 0.00 20.23
C GLU A 58 -5.15 -0.48 21.68
N LYS A 59 -3.92 -0.60 22.20
CA LYS A 59 -3.64 -1.07 23.57
C LYS A 59 -3.47 0.08 24.58
N MET A 60 -3.47 1.34 24.12
CA MET A 60 -3.20 2.50 24.96
C MET A 60 -4.48 3.09 25.56
N LYS A 61 -4.39 3.65 26.77
CA LYS A 61 -5.50 4.36 27.44
C LYS A 61 -5.99 5.58 26.64
N ASN A 62 -5.09 6.27 25.95
CA ASN A 62 -5.38 7.38 25.02
C ASN A 62 -5.45 6.92 23.56
N GLY A 63 -5.67 5.62 23.32
CA GLY A 63 -5.70 5.00 22.00
C GLY A 63 -6.58 5.71 20.97
N PRO A 64 -7.81 6.14 21.29
CA PRO A 64 -8.66 6.84 20.32
C PRO A 64 -8.03 8.10 19.71
N TYR A 65 -7.32 8.91 20.51
CA TYR A 65 -6.65 10.11 20.03
C TYR A 65 -5.40 9.79 19.18
N ALA A 66 -4.64 8.76 19.57
CA ALA A 66 -3.51 8.30 18.79
C ALA A 66 -3.96 7.75 17.42
N ILE A 67 -5.01 6.93 17.40
CA ILE A 67 -5.62 6.38 16.18
C ILE A 67 -6.11 7.51 15.28
N SER A 68 -6.83 8.52 15.81
CA SER A 68 -7.31 9.63 15.00
C SER A 68 -6.18 10.43 14.36
N SER A 69 -5.06 10.59 15.07
CA SER A 69 -3.89 11.33 14.59
C SER A 69 -3.11 10.56 13.50
N ILE A 70 -3.11 9.23 13.56
CA ILE A 70 -2.42 8.37 12.58
C ILE A 70 -3.27 8.12 11.34
N THR A 71 -4.60 8.08 11.47
CA THR A 71 -5.52 7.63 10.40
C THR A 71 -5.42 8.49 9.13
N GLY A 72 -5.29 9.81 9.26
CA GLY A 72 -5.16 10.72 8.12
C GLY A 72 -3.88 10.47 7.31
N PRO A 73 -2.70 10.65 7.93
CA PRO A 73 -1.41 10.36 7.28
C PRO A 73 -1.30 8.94 6.73
N TYR A 74 -1.87 7.96 7.43
CA TYR A 74 -1.84 6.57 6.96
C TYR A 74 -2.66 6.38 5.67
N ARG A 75 -3.80 7.05 5.53
CA ARG A 75 -4.58 7.01 4.28
C ARG A 75 -3.79 7.59 3.11
N GLU A 76 -3.08 8.69 3.32
CA GLU A 76 -2.25 9.31 2.27
C GLU A 76 -1.18 8.35 1.74
N VAL A 77 -0.50 7.64 2.64
CA VAL A 77 0.48 6.59 2.28
C VAL A 77 -0.17 5.49 1.45
N LEU A 78 -1.34 4.99 1.86
CA LEU A 78 -2.06 3.95 1.12
C LEU A 78 -2.55 4.43 -0.25
N THR A 79 -2.95 5.69 -0.38
CA THR A 79 -3.29 6.31 -1.66
C THR A 79 -2.08 6.39 -2.58
N SER A 80 -0.91 6.79 -2.06
CA SER A 80 0.34 6.82 -2.83
C SER A 80 0.75 5.44 -3.35
N LEU A 81 0.52 4.39 -2.54
CA LEU A 81 0.74 2.99 -2.94
C LEU A 81 -0.37 2.41 -3.82
N ARG A 82 -1.36 3.22 -4.24
CA ARG A 82 -2.52 2.78 -5.02
C ARG A 82 -3.35 1.67 -4.36
N MET A 83 -3.23 1.52 -3.05
CA MET A 83 -3.92 0.47 -2.29
C MET A 83 -5.35 0.83 -1.88
N THR A 84 -5.93 1.88 -2.48
CA THR A 84 -7.30 2.33 -2.17
C THR A 84 -8.31 1.91 -3.24
N PRO A 85 -9.60 1.71 -2.88
CA PRO A 85 -10.65 1.41 -3.86
C PRO A 85 -10.79 2.48 -4.95
N GLU A 86 -10.56 3.75 -4.60
CA GLU A 86 -10.66 4.88 -5.51
C GLU A 86 -9.62 4.81 -6.62
N THR A 87 -8.38 4.48 -6.28
CA THR A 87 -7.31 4.31 -7.28
C THR A 87 -7.63 3.21 -8.28
N ARG A 88 -8.12 2.05 -7.80
CA ARG A 88 -8.47 0.92 -8.67
C ARG A 88 -9.64 1.22 -9.61
N ASN A 89 -10.64 1.96 -9.15
CA ASN A 89 -11.79 2.33 -9.99
C ASN A 89 -11.38 3.28 -11.11
N ASN A 90 -10.44 4.19 -10.85
CA ASN A 90 -9.93 5.10 -11.86
C ASN A 90 -9.12 4.36 -12.93
N GLU A 91 -8.25 3.42 -12.54
CA GLU A 91 -7.49 2.59 -13.49
C GLU A 91 -8.42 1.75 -14.39
N ALA A 92 -9.44 1.11 -13.81
CA ALA A 92 -10.43 0.34 -14.58
C ALA A 92 -11.23 1.22 -15.57
N ASN A 93 -11.54 2.46 -15.19
CA ASN A 93 -12.23 3.40 -16.08
C ASN A 93 -11.33 3.87 -17.24
N ASP A 94 -10.04 4.09 -16.98
CA ASP A 94 -9.07 4.49 -17.99
C ASP A 94 -8.81 3.36 -19.01
N GLU A 95 -8.69 2.11 -18.54
CA GLU A 95 -8.60 0.93 -19.42
C GLU A 95 -9.84 0.78 -20.31
N LEU A 96 -11.03 0.98 -19.74
CA LEU A 96 -12.29 0.92 -20.47
C LEU A 96 -12.40 2.04 -21.52
N ALA A 97 -11.96 3.25 -21.19
CA ALA A 97 -11.91 4.37 -22.13
C ALA A 97 -10.93 4.11 -23.29
N GLN A 98 -9.76 3.54 -23.00
CA GLN A 98 -8.78 3.16 -24.03
C GLN A 98 -9.31 2.05 -24.94
N ALA A 99 -9.98 1.04 -24.39
CA ALA A 99 -10.60 -0.04 -25.17
C ALA A 99 -11.71 0.49 -26.10
N LEU A 100 -12.54 1.42 -25.63
CA LEU A 100 -13.57 2.07 -26.44
C LEU A 100 -12.95 2.91 -27.58
N ALA A 101 -11.91 3.68 -27.30
CA ALA A 101 -11.20 4.46 -28.32
C ALA A 101 -10.56 3.55 -29.38
N ALA A 102 -9.98 2.42 -28.98
CA ALA A 102 -9.41 1.45 -29.91
C ALA A 102 -10.47 0.82 -30.84
N LEU A 103 -11.66 0.51 -30.32
CA LEU A 103 -12.78 0.00 -31.12
C LEU A 103 -13.28 1.01 -32.15
N ASP A 104 -13.37 2.30 -31.78
CA ASP A 104 -13.79 3.37 -32.69
C ASP A 104 -12.78 3.56 -33.85
N THR A 105 -11.48 3.44 -33.55
CA THR A 105 -10.42 3.51 -34.57
C THR A 105 -10.29 2.28 -35.46
N ALA A 106 -10.84 1.13 -35.05
CA ALA A 106 -10.72 -0.14 -35.77
C ALA A 106 -11.85 -0.40 -36.78
N ALA A 107 -12.81 0.51 -36.94
CA ALA A 107 -13.88 0.39 -37.93
C ALA A 107 -13.32 0.50 -39.37
N PRO A 108 -13.36 -0.55 -40.20
CA PRO A 108 -12.80 -0.50 -41.54
C PRO A 108 -13.69 0.31 -42.48
N ILE A 109 -13.11 1.33 -43.12
CA ILE A 109 -13.63 1.90 -44.35
C ILE A 109 -13.37 0.88 -45.46
N ASN A 110 -14.23 -0.13 -45.60
CA ASN A 110 -14.30 -0.93 -46.82
C ASN A 110 -14.80 -0.01 -47.94
N THR A 111 -13.89 0.70 -48.60
CA THR A 111 -14.17 1.35 -49.88
C THR A 111 -13.68 0.40 -50.96
N GLU A 112 -14.64 -0.27 -51.60
CA GLU A 112 -14.45 -1.00 -52.84
C GLU A 112 -13.89 -0.06 -53.92
N ALA A 113 -12.83 -0.50 -54.61
CA ALA A 113 -12.47 -0.08 -55.97
C ALA A 113 -11.61 -1.15 -56.65
#